data_AF-A0A1S9MCW8-F1
#
_entry.id   AF-A0A1S9MCW8-F1
#
_cell.length_a   1.000
_cell.length_b   1.000
_cell.length_c   1.000
_cell.angle_alpha   90.00
_cell.angle_beta   90.00
_cell.angle_gamma   90.00
#
_symmetry.space_group_name_H-M   'P 1'
#
loop_
_entity.id
_entity.type
_entity.pdbx_description
1 polymer ?
#
loop_
_entity_poly.entity_id
_entity_poly.type
_entity_poly.pdbx_seq_one_letter_code
_entity_poly.pdbx_strand_id
1 'polypeptide(L)'
;MMSEQAQTPAPSWHLTHHAKRRAAERGIPDVELFRALNNPDVTYDQNDYGPNRQVRRRGRIGVVVDRSTGAVITAVFCSQAEWLDQLAASVA
;
A
#
# COMPACT_ATOMS: atom_id res chain seq x y z
N MET A 1 -11.43 24.61 -25.44
CA MET A 1 -11.97 24.42 -24.08
C MET A 1 -11.09 23.40 -23.39
N MET A 2 -10.19 23.84 -22.50
CA MET A 2 -9.40 22.96 -21.65
C MET A 2 -10.24 22.70 -20.40
N SER A 3 -10.70 21.46 -20.21
CA SER A 3 -11.37 21.07 -18.99
C SER A 3 -10.34 21.08 -17.86
N GLU A 4 -10.45 22.04 -16.94
CA GLU A 4 -9.78 21.95 -15.63
C GLU A 4 -10.25 20.66 -14.96
N GLN A 5 -9.35 19.66 -14.92
CA GLN A 5 -9.56 18.51 -14.06
C GLN A 5 -9.49 19.05 -12.63
N ALA A 6 -10.66 19.15 -11.98
CA ALA A 6 -10.74 19.46 -10.57
C ALA A 6 -9.86 18.47 -9.82
N GLN A 7 -8.69 18.95 -9.37
CA GLN A 7 -7.73 18.15 -8.64
C GLN A 7 -8.33 17.94 -7.25
N THR A 8 -9.09 16.86 -7.07
CA THR A 8 -9.60 16.48 -5.76
C THR A 8 -8.40 16.40 -4.82
N PRO A 9 -8.40 17.11 -3.67
CA PRO A 9 -7.28 17.08 -2.76
C PRO A 9 -6.99 15.63 -2.39
N ALA A 10 -5.72 15.24 -2.44
CA ALA A 10 -5.32 13.89 -2.06
C ALA A 10 -5.82 13.64 -0.62
N PRO A 11 -6.43 12.48 -0.35
CA PRO A 11 -6.99 12.22 0.97
C PRO A 11 -5.88 12.24 2.03
N SER A 12 -6.19 12.79 3.21
CA SER A 12 -5.28 12.74 4.35
C SER A 12 -5.18 11.31 4.86
N TRP A 13 -4.06 10.66 4.56
CA TRP A 13 -3.88 9.24 4.84
C TRP A 13 -3.71 8.96 6.32
N HIS A 14 -4.39 7.93 6.83
CA HIS A 14 -4.23 7.49 8.21
C HIS A 14 -4.17 5.96 8.33
N LEU A 15 -3.26 5.48 9.16
CA LEU A 15 -3.12 4.05 9.46
C LEU A 15 -4.23 3.60 10.42
N THR A 16 -5.06 2.66 9.99
CA THR A 16 -6.01 2.01 10.89
C THR A 16 -5.29 1.14 11.91
N HIS A 17 -5.95 0.87 13.05
CA HIS A 17 -5.43 -0.05 14.08
C HIS A 17 -5.08 -1.43 13.49
N HIS A 18 -5.89 -1.93 12.55
CA HIS A 18 -5.65 -3.21 11.90
C HIS A 18 -4.37 -3.20 11.05
N ALA A 19 -4.16 -2.16 10.22
CA ALA A 19 -2.93 -2.03 9.43
C ALA A 19 -1.68 -1.97 10.32
N LYS A 20 -1.71 -1.19 11.41
CA LYS A 20 -0.61 -1.10 12.38
C LYS A 20 -0.29 -2.46 13.01
N ARG A 21 -1.32 -3.17 13.49
CA ARG A 21 -1.15 -4.49 14.09
C ARG A 21 -0.51 -5.49 13.12
N ARG A 22 -0.96 -5.54 11.86
CA ARG A 22 -0.41 -6.46 10.84
C ARG A 22 1.05 -6.20 10.50
N ALA A 23 1.48 -4.94 10.54
CA ALA A 23 2.87 -4.56 10.35
C ALA A 23 3.72 -4.88 11.59
N ALA A 24 3.21 -4.58 12.78
CA ALA A 24 3.88 -4.89 14.04
C ALA A 24 4.14 -6.39 14.23
N GLU A 25 3.21 -7.25 13.81
CA GLU A 25 3.38 -8.72 13.78
C GLU A 25 4.60 -9.20 12.96
N ARG A 26 5.16 -8.34 12.10
CA ARG A 26 6.35 -8.61 11.28
C ARG A 26 7.53 -7.70 11.62
N GLY A 27 7.45 -6.92 12.71
CA GLY A 27 8.49 -5.96 13.08
C GLY A 27 8.65 -4.79 12.10
N ILE A 28 7.61 -4.49 11.30
CA ILE A 28 7.64 -3.42 10.31
C ILE A 28 7.10 -2.14 10.96
N PRO A 29 7.87 -1.04 11.00
CA PRO A 29 7.44 0.21 11.61
C PRO A 29 6.48 1.00 10.72
N ASP A 30 5.62 1.83 11.31
CA ASP A 30 4.63 2.68 10.62
C ASP A 30 5.26 3.49 9.47
N VAL A 31 6.51 3.96 9.62
CA VAL A 31 7.24 4.72 8.59
C VAL A 31 7.41 3.95 7.28
N GLU A 32 7.57 2.63 7.31
CA GLU A 32 7.67 1.81 6.11
C GLU A 32 6.32 1.67 5.39
N LEU A 33 5.22 1.64 6.15
CA LEU A 33 3.87 1.69 5.55
C LEU A 33 3.63 3.04 4.86
N PHE A 34 4.02 4.15 5.49
CA PHE A 34 3.94 5.47 4.87
C PHE A 34 4.85 5.59 3.65
N ARG A 35 6.01 4.93 3.63
CA ARG A 35 6.85 4.86 2.43
C ARG A 35 6.17 4.11 1.30
N ALA A 36 5.57 2.95 1.58
CA ALA A 36 4.81 2.19 0.58
C ALA A 36 3.59 2.95 0.05
N LEU A 37 2.95 3.72 0.92
CA LEU A 37 1.81 4.56 0.59
C LEU A 37 2.18 5.76 -0.30
N ASN A 38 3.25 6.49 0.05
CA ASN A 38 3.59 7.76 -0.60
C ASN A 38 4.49 7.58 -1.83
N ASN A 39 5.33 6.54 -1.84
CA ASN A 39 6.28 6.25 -2.91
C ASN A 39 6.18 4.78 -3.36
N PRO A 40 5.03 4.34 -3.91
CA PRO A 40 4.87 2.98 -4.40
C PRO A 40 5.67 2.73 -5.68
N ASP A 41 6.21 1.52 -5.81
CA ASP A 41 6.74 0.99 -7.07
C ASP A 41 5.61 0.53 -7.99
N VAL A 42 4.52 0.02 -7.41
CA VAL A 42 3.36 -0.50 -8.13
C VAL A 42 2.07 -0.05 -7.45
N THR A 43 1.09 0.37 -8.25
CA THR A 43 -0.26 0.72 -7.79
C THR A 43 -1.30 0.03 -8.67
N TYR A 44 -2.30 -0.61 -8.06
CA TYR A 44 -3.41 -1.21 -8.80
C TYR A 44 -4.71 -1.18 -7.99
N ASP A 45 -5.85 -1.11 -8.67
CA ASP A 45 -7.16 -1.06 -8.04
C ASP A 45 -7.62 -2.47 -7.64
N GLN A 46 -8.39 -2.56 -6.54
CA GLN A 46 -8.88 -3.84 -6.00
C GLN A 46 -10.35 -3.75 -5.60
N ASN A 47 -11.18 -3.37 -6.57
CA ASN A 47 -12.59 -3.02 -6.34
C ASN A 47 -13.47 -4.19 -5.88
N ASP A 48 -13.00 -5.44 -6.04
CA ASP A 48 -13.70 -6.64 -5.57
C ASP A 48 -13.93 -6.66 -4.05
N TYR A 49 -13.11 -5.92 -3.30
CA TYR A 49 -13.18 -5.82 -1.83
C TYR A 49 -13.81 -4.50 -1.34
N GLY A 50 -14.54 -3.83 -2.24
CA GLY A 50 -15.23 -2.57 -2.01
C GLY A 50 -14.80 -1.49 -3.01
N PRO A 51 -15.67 -0.52 -3.31
CA PRO A 51 -15.32 0.57 -4.22
C PRO A 51 -14.17 1.41 -3.65
N ASN A 52 -13.37 2.01 -4.54
CA ASN A 52 -12.25 2.91 -4.21
C ASN A 52 -11.06 2.24 -3.50
N ARG A 53 -11.04 0.91 -3.43
CA ARG A 53 -9.93 0.13 -2.90
C ARG A 53 -8.76 0.15 -3.88
N GLN A 54 -7.58 0.44 -3.36
CA GLN A 54 -6.35 0.45 -4.13
C GLN A 54 -5.22 -0.18 -3.32
N VAL A 55 -4.39 -0.98 -3.97
CA VAL A 55 -3.13 -1.46 -3.40
C VAL A 55 -2.01 -0.56 -3.87
N ARG A 56 -1.20 -0.09 -2.92
CA ARG A 56 0.05 0.64 -3.17
C ARG A 56 1.19 -0.16 -2.59
N ARG A 57 2.11 -0.59 -3.45
CA ARG A 57 3.18 -1.52 -3.08
C ARG A 57 4.54 -0.87 -3.31
N ARG A 58 5.41 -1.01 -2.31
CA ARG A 58 6.84 -0.70 -2.42
C ARG A 58 7.64 -1.90 -1.92
N GLY A 59 8.50 -2.44 -2.78
CA GLY A 59 9.24 -3.67 -2.53
C GLY A 59 8.32 -4.80 -2.12
N ARG A 60 8.40 -5.19 -0.84
CA ARG A 60 7.66 -6.33 -0.28
C ARG A 60 6.47 -5.94 0.60
N ILE A 61 6.22 -4.64 0.73
CA ILE A 61 5.14 -4.09 1.54
C ILE A 61 4.07 -3.55 0.60
N GLY A 62 2.87 -4.13 0.68
CA GLY A 62 1.67 -3.57 0.09
C GLY A 62 0.80 -2.95 1.17
N VAL A 63 0.28 -1.76 0.91
CA VAL A 63 -0.79 -1.17 1.73
C VAL A 63 -2.07 -1.14 0.91
N VAL A 64 -3.16 -1.61 1.52
CA VAL A 64 -4.50 -1.52 0.93
C VAL A 64 -5.14 -0.26 1.49
N VAL A 65 -5.56 0.63 0.59
CA VAL A 65 -6.13 1.93 0.94
C VAL A 65 -7.54 2.10 0.43
N ASP A 66 -8.29 2.94 1.13
CA ASP A 66 -9.55 3.49 0.68
C ASP A 66 -9.33 4.93 0.23
N ARG A 67 -9.42 5.19 -1.08
CA ARG A 67 -9.18 6.54 -1.60
C ARG A 67 -10.26 7.54 -1.19
N SER A 68 -11.46 7.08 -0.84
CA SER A 68 -12.57 7.98 -0.47
C SER A 68 -12.43 8.52 0.95
N THR A 69 -11.87 7.73 1.86
CA THR A 69 -11.73 8.09 3.28
C THR A 69 -10.30 8.40 3.71
N GLY A 70 -9.30 8.06 2.89
CA GLY A 70 -7.89 8.14 3.27
C GLY A 70 -7.45 7.05 4.25
N ALA A 71 -8.27 6.03 4.48
CA ALA A 71 -7.92 4.95 5.40
C ALA A 71 -6.93 3.98 4.76
N VAL A 72 -5.84 3.67 5.46
CA VAL A 72 -5.00 2.50 5.19
C VAL A 72 -5.59 1.32 5.96
N ILE A 73 -6.32 0.46 5.24
CA ILE A 73 -7.17 -0.59 5.81
C ILE A 73 -6.33 -1.73 6.36
N THR A 74 -5.32 -2.17 5.60
CA THR A 74 -4.44 -3.26 6.00
C THR A 74 -3.08 -3.18 5.31
N ALA A 75 -2.12 -3.92 5.85
CA ALA A 75 -0.81 -4.13 5.25
C ALA A 75 -0.67 -5.61 4.84
N VAL A 76 -0.26 -5.83 3.60
CA VAL A 76 0.01 -7.13 2.99
C VAL A 76 1.49 -7.26 2.67
N PHE A 77 1.99 -8.48 2.68
CA PHE A 77 3.43 -8.76 2.56
C PHE A 77 3.61 -9.94 1.61
N CYS A 78 4.62 -9.89 0.75
CA CYS A 78 4.99 -11.04 -0.08
C CYS A 78 5.29 -12.25 0.81
N SER A 79 5.00 -13.45 0.30
CA SER A 79 5.30 -14.69 1.01
C SER A 79 6.81 -14.86 1.22
N GLN A 80 7.19 -15.67 2.21
CA GLN A 80 8.60 -15.99 2.46
C GLN A 80 9.24 -16.76 1.29
N ALA A 81 8.46 -17.52 0.53
CA ALA A 81 8.92 -18.19 -0.69
C ALA A 81 9.26 -17.17 -1.79
N GLU A 82 8.35 -16.24 -2.08
CA GLU A 82 8.62 -15.13 -3.01
C GLU A 82 9.79 -14.25 -2.55
N TRP A 83 10.04 -14.17 -1.23
CA TRP A 83 11.20 -13.50 -0.65
C TRP A 83 12.53 -14.19 -1.00
N LEU A 84 12.61 -15.52 -0.86
CA LEU A 84 13.79 -16.30 -1.22
C LEU A 84 14.05 -16.25 -2.74
N ASP A 85 13.00 -16.37 -3.55
CA ASP A 85 13.13 -16.38 -5.01
C ASP A 85 13.63 -15.02 -5.56
N GLN A 86 13.12 -13.91 -5.02
CA GLN A 86 13.60 -12.57 -5.41
C GLN A 86 15.04 -12.30 -4.96
N LEU A 87 15.45 -12.82 -3.80
CA LEU A 87 16.85 -12.72 -3.33
C LEU A 87 17.79 -13.46 -4.29
N ALA A 88 17.44 -14.70 -4.65
CA ALA A 88 18.21 -15.50 -5.61
C ALA A 88 18.35 -14.80 -6.96
N ALA A 89 17.29 -14.14 -7.45
CA ALA A 89 17.30 -13.40 -8.72
C ALA A 89 18.09 -12.08 -8.67
N SER A 90 18.32 -11.49 -7.49
CA SER A 90 19.02 -10.20 -7.33
C SER A 90 20.53 -10.31 -7.20
N VAL A 91 21.06 -11.52 -7.04
CA VAL A 91 22.49 -11.83 -6.86
C VAL A 91 23.07 -12.55 -8.11
N ALA A 92 22.21 -12.87 -9.09
CA ALA A 92 22.57 -13.44 -10.38
C ALA A 92 22.76 -12.33 -11.43
#